data_AF-A0A2E2CPS9-F1
#
_entry.id   AF-A0A2E2CPS9-F1
#
_cell.length_a   1.000
_cell.length_b   1.000
_cell.length_c   1.000
_cell.angle_alpha   90.00
_cell.angle_beta   90.00
_cell.angle_gamma   90.00
#
_symmetry.space_group_name_H-M   'P 1'
#
loop_
_entity.id
_entity.type
_entity.pdbx_description
1 polymer ?
#
loop_
_entity_poly.entity_id
_entity_poly.type
_entity_poly.pdbx_seq_one_letter_code
_entity_poly.pdbx_strand_id
1 'polypeptide(L)'
;MPRLRLTAIDEGYSVVVSTKLTGADSPEIVLDAILKLFPDFTCGLPEHPSFPSEQDDVLAADGVSLSTFLDAIHNQSILDTSLDFMSAHLDAEGTIFHISRQAAMEGKVAFPLPDDNPLGGVITIEIGGENLGDWLEAATWHSGRENIPRRIGDEFTMNPDGESATWH
;
A
#
# COMPACT_ATOMS: atom_id res chain seq x y z
N MET A 1 -10.82 5.95 21.92
CA MET A 1 -11.33 4.57 21.70
C MET A 1 -10.14 3.64 21.54
N PRO A 2 -10.20 2.37 22.00
CA PRO A 2 -9.14 1.40 21.72
C PRO A 2 -9.03 1.14 20.21
N ARG A 3 -7.80 1.04 19.71
CA ARG A 3 -7.51 0.83 18.29
C ARG A 3 -8.02 -0.54 17.85
N LEU A 4 -8.78 -0.58 16.75
CA LEU A 4 -9.17 -1.84 16.11
C LEU A 4 -7.91 -2.46 15.49
N ARG A 5 -7.57 -3.70 15.86
CA ARG A 5 -6.42 -4.41 15.27
C ARG A 5 -6.90 -5.13 14.02
N LEU A 6 -6.93 -4.42 12.91
CA LEU A 6 -7.27 -4.97 11.60
C LEU A 6 -6.04 -5.63 10.96
N THR A 7 -6.27 -6.67 10.17
CA THR A 7 -5.20 -7.41 9.47
C THR A 7 -5.48 -7.64 7.99
N ALA A 8 -6.68 -7.27 7.52
CA ALA A 8 -7.32 -7.64 6.26
C ALA A 8 -7.66 -9.13 6.17
N ILE A 9 -6.69 -10.00 6.45
CA ILE A 9 -6.86 -11.46 6.37
C ILE A 9 -7.92 -11.97 7.35
N ASP A 10 -7.91 -11.50 8.60
CA ASP A 10 -8.89 -11.94 9.62
C ASP A 10 -10.30 -11.43 9.33
N GLU A 11 -10.43 -10.36 8.54
CA GLU A 11 -11.69 -9.81 8.08
C GLU A 11 -12.20 -10.48 6.78
N GLY A 12 -11.44 -11.42 6.21
CA GLY A 12 -11.84 -12.20 5.03
C GLY A 12 -11.37 -11.64 3.69
N TYR A 13 -10.49 -10.63 3.68
CA TYR A 13 -9.89 -10.10 2.46
C TYR A 13 -8.68 -10.95 2.02
N SER A 14 -8.47 -11.04 0.72
CA SER A 14 -7.23 -11.61 0.16
C SER A 14 -6.20 -10.50 -0.02
N VAL A 15 -4.97 -10.71 0.44
CA VAL A 15 -3.88 -9.73 0.25
C VAL A 15 -2.74 -10.40 -0.50
N VAL A 16 -2.28 -9.76 -1.56
CA VAL A 16 -1.06 -10.13 -2.28
C VAL A 16 -0.09 -8.97 -2.18
N VAL A 17 1.14 -9.26 -1.76
CA VAL A 17 2.25 -8.29 -1.77
C VAL A 17 3.23 -8.76 -2.81
N SER A 18 3.72 -7.85 -3.66
CA SER A 18 4.70 -8.18 -4.67
C SER A 18 5.66 -7.03 -4.97
N THR A 19 6.79 -7.35 -5.59
CA THR A 19 7.76 -6.37 -6.07
C THR A 19 8.56 -6.93 -7.24
N LYS A 20 8.84 -6.08 -8.22
CA LYS A 20 9.75 -6.41 -9.33
C LYS A 20 11.20 -6.18 -8.93
N LEU A 21 12.06 -7.17 -9.16
CA LEU A 21 13.50 -7.05 -9.07
C LEU A 21 14.06 -6.73 -10.45
N THR A 22 14.99 -5.78 -10.50
CA THR A 22 15.76 -5.43 -11.69
C THR A 22 17.20 -5.90 -11.52
N GLY A 23 17.99 -5.94 -12.61
CA GLY A 23 19.39 -6.37 -12.56
C GLY A 23 20.31 -5.54 -11.64
N ALA A 24 19.86 -4.39 -11.14
CA ALA A 24 20.58 -3.57 -10.16
C ALA A 24 20.16 -3.83 -8.70
N ASP A 25 19.12 -4.63 -8.48
CA ASP A 25 18.58 -4.93 -7.15
C ASP A 25 19.32 -6.11 -6.50
N SER A 26 19.45 -6.04 -5.17
CA SER A 26 19.86 -7.19 -4.35
C SER A 26 18.61 -7.86 -3.77
N PRO A 27 18.31 -9.12 -4.12
CA PRO A 27 17.10 -9.80 -3.65
C PRO A 27 16.97 -9.82 -2.11
N GLU A 28 18.10 -9.99 -1.42
CA GLU A 28 18.17 -10.02 0.05
C GLU A 28 17.77 -8.67 0.66
N ILE A 29 18.32 -7.56 0.14
CA ILE A 29 18.01 -6.21 0.64
C ILE A 29 16.54 -5.85 0.36
N VAL A 30 16.03 -6.25 -0.80
CA VAL A 30 14.63 -6.02 -1.16
C VAL A 30 13.70 -6.82 -0.24
N LEU A 31 14.02 -8.08 0.05
CA LEU A 31 13.25 -8.90 0.98
C LEU A 31 13.27 -8.31 2.40
N ASP A 32 14.43 -7.88 2.90
CA ASP A 32 14.55 -7.23 4.20
C ASP A 32 13.68 -5.96 4.31
N ALA A 33 13.57 -5.20 3.22
CA ALA A 33 12.69 -4.03 3.15
C ALA A 33 11.20 -4.41 3.24
N ILE A 34 10.79 -5.46 2.53
CA ILE A 34 9.42 -5.99 2.58
C ILE A 34 9.08 -6.46 3.99
N LEU A 35 9.97 -7.25 4.61
CA LEU A 35 9.76 -7.84 5.93
C LEU A 35 9.63 -6.81 7.06
N LYS A 36 10.13 -5.58 6.87
CA LYS A 36 9.93 -4.48 7.84
C LYS A 36 8.48 -4.02 7.94
N LEU A 37 7.70 -4.13 6.85
CA LEU A 37 6.30 -3.73 6.80
C LEU A 37 5.34 -4.93 6.75
N PHE A 38 5.83 -6.07 6.25
CA PHE A 38 5.07 -7.30 6.06
C PHE A 38 5.86 -8.51 6.63
N PRO A 39 5.91 -8.68 7.96
CA PRO A 39 6.74 -9.71 8.60
C PRO A 39 6.36 -11.16 8.22
N ASP A 40 5.10 -11.37 7.83
CA ASP A 40 4.57 -12.68 7.42
C ASP A 40 4.83 -12.99 5.94
N PHE A 41 5.51 -12.09 5.21
CA PHE A 41 5.84 -12.29 3.81
C PHE A 41 6.82 -13.46 3.63
N THR A 42 6.46 -14.42 2.77
CA THR A 42 7.31 -15.58 2.49
C THR A 42 7.40 -15.83 0.98
N CYS A 43 8.62 -15.80 0.43
CA CYS A 43 8.87 -16.16 -0.96
C CYS A 43 10.22 -16.89 -1.11
N GLY A 44 10.44 -17.54 -2.24
CA GLY A 44 11.78 -17.98 -2.65
C GLY A 44 12.61 -16.77 -3.12
N LEU A 45 13.90 -16.76 -2.81
CA LEU A 45 14.83 -15.76 -3.35
C LEU A 45 15.47 -16.27 -4.63
N PRO A 46 15.49 -15.46 -5.72
CA PRO A 46 16.26 -15.78 -6.90
C PRO A 46 17.76 -15.64 -6.65
N GLU A 47 18.57 -16.21 -7.54
CA GLU A 47 20.02 -16.03 -7.50
C GLU A 47 20.42 -14.57 -7.76
N HIS A 48 21.58 -14.16 -7.24
CA HIS A 48 22.10 -12.82 -7.44
C HIS A 48 22.40 -12.58 -8.93
N PRO A 49 21.94 -11.45 -9.51
CA PRO A 49 22.20 -11.16 -10.91
C PRO A 49 23.70 -10.98 -11.15
N SER A 50 24.26 -11.69 -12.14
CA SER A 50 25.65 -11.50 -12.59
C SER A 50 25.69 -10.55 -13.78
N PHE A 51 26.51 -9.49 -13.73
CA PHE A 51 26.60 -8.56 -14.86
C PHE A 51 27.26 -9.21 -16.10
N PRO A 52 26.71 -9.02 -17.31
CA PRO A 52 25.45 -8.33 -17.63
C PRO A 52 24.23 -9.25 -17.43
N SER A 53 23.16 -8.73 -16.82
CA SER A 53 21.90 -9.46 -16.59
C SER A 53 20.72 -8.58 -17.01
N GLU A 54 19.76 -9.18 -17.74
CA GLU A 54 18.44 -8.62 -18.04
C GLU A 54 17.36 -9.20 -17.11
N GLN A 55 17.76 -9.82 -16.00
CA GLN A 55 16.85 -10.53 -15.11
C GLN A 55 15.86 -9.57 -14.47
N ASP A 56 14.61 -9.76 -14.84
CA ASP A 56 13.41 -9.15 -14.28
C ASP A 56 12.65 -10.25 -13.53
N ASP A 57 12.94 -10.42 -12.24
CA ASP A 57 12.22 -11.36 -11.37
C ASP A 57 11.15 -10.66 -10.55
N VAL A 58 10.25 -11.46 -9.98
CA VAL A 58 9.19 -10.96 -9.08
C VAL A 58 9.24 -11.73 -7.77
N LEU A 59 9.31 -11.00 -6.67
CA LEU A 59 9.01 -11.55 -5.35
C LEU A 59 7.52 -11.31 -5.09
N ALA A 60 6.79 -12.35 -4.72
CA ALA A 60 5.38 -12.25 -4.39
C ALA A 60 4.99 -13.24 -3.28
N ALA A 61 4.02 -12.86 -2.47
CA ALA A 61 3.39 -13.73 -1.48
C ALA A 61 1.91 -13.39 -1.35
N ASP A 62 1.06 -14.41 -1.22
CA ASP A 62 -0.35 -14.30 -0.91
C ASP A 62 -0.61 -14.48 0.60
N GLY A 63 -1.78 -14.04 1.07
CA GLY A 63 -2.21 -14.19 2.46
C GLY A 63 -1.42 -13.34 3.45
N VAL A 64 -0.85 -12.22 3.00
CA VAL A 64 0.03 -11.38 3.82
C VAL A 64 -0.78 -10.45 4.74
N SER A 65 -0.48 -10.46 6.05
CA SER A 65 -1.12 -9.56 7.01
C SER A 65 -0.74 -8.10 6.77
N LEU A 66 -1.73 -7.19 6.82
CA LEU A 66 -1.49 -5.74 6.77
C LEU A 66 -1.27 -5.10 8.16
N SER A 67 -1.24 -5.89 9.23
CA SER A 67 -1.15 -5.37 10.61
C SER A 67 0.01 -4.40 10.86
N THR A 68 1.22 -4.78 10.47
CA THR A 68 2.43 -3.96 10.69
C THR A 68 2.47 -2.74 9.78
N PHE A 69 2.01 -2.88 8.53
CA PHE A 69 1.81 -1.76 7.61
C PHE A 69 0.81 -0.72 8.17
N LEU A 70 -0.34 -1.18 8.67
CA LEU A 70 -1.35 -0.30 9.28
C LEU A 70 -0.77 0.42 10.51
N ASP A 71 0.01 -0.29 11.33
CA ASP A 71 0.71 0.33 12.47
C ASP A 71 1.68 1.43 12.01
N ALA A 72 2.41 1.20 10.92
CA ALA A 72 3.34 2.19 10.38
C ALA A 72 2.62 3.45 9.86
N ILE A 73 1.53 3.35 9.11
CA ILE A 73 0.80 4.54 8.61
C ILE A 73 0.13 5.33 9.75
N HIS A 74 -0.32 4.65 10.81
CA HIS A 74 -0.84 5.27 12.03
C HIS A 74 0.26 6.03 12.76
N ASN A 75 1.41 5.39 13.00
CA ASN A 75 2.54 6.02 13.70
C ASN A 75 3.11 7.21 12.93
N GLN A 76 3.08 7.17 11.60
CA GLN A 76 3.51 8.27 10.73
C GLN A 76 2.44 9.37 10.59
N SER A 77 1.22 9.16 11.09
CA SER A 77 0.11 10.10 10.98
C SER A 77 -0.22 10.51 9.53
N ILE A 78 -0.12 9.56 8.59
CA ILE A 78 -0.37 9.77 7.15
C ILE A 78 -1.67 9.11 6.68
N LEU A 79 -2.66 8.99 7.57
CA LEU A 79 -3.88 8.19 7.34
C LEU A 79 -4.79 8.77 6.26
N ASP A 80 -4.89 10.10 6.15
CA ASP A 80 -5.66 10.73 5.06
C ASP A 80 -5.01 10.48 3.70
N THR A 81 -3.70 10.68 3.60
CA THR A 81 -2.95 10.33 2.38
C THR A 81 -3.05 8.84 2.08
N SER A 82 -3.02 7.98 3.10
CA SER A 82 -3.16 6.53 2.92
C SER A 82 -4.52 6.18 2.34
N LEU A 83 -5.60 6.81 2.83
CA LEU A 83 -6.94 6.59 2.27
C LEU A 83 -7.00 6.98 0.79
N ASP A 84 -6.45 8.15 0.43
CA ASP A 84 -6.44 8.64 -0.94
C ASP A 84 -5.74 7.63 -1.87
N PHE A 85 -4.52 7.21 -1.55
CA PHE A 85 -3.75 6.26 -2.38
C PHE A 85 -4.30 4.83 -2.37
N MET A 86 -4.78 4.33 -1.22
CA MET A 86 -5.30 2.97 -1.11
C MET A 86 -6.68 2.82 -1.75
N SER A 87 -7.40 3.92 -2.03
CA SER A 87 -8.71 3.89 -2.68
C SER A 87 -8.71 4.38 -4.13
N ALA A 88 -7.59 4.93 -4.62
CA ALA A 88 -7.47 5.49 -5.97
C ALA A 88 -7.84 4.50 -7.10
N HIS A 89 -7.57 3.20 -6.89
CA HIS A 89 -7.91 2.13 -7.83
C HIS A 89 -8.89 1.11 -7.24
N LEU A 90 -9.72 1.55 -6.29
CA LEU A 90 -10.77 0.70 -5.71
C LEU A 90 -11.90 0.46 -6.73
N ASP A 91 -12.26 -0.80 -6.93
CA ASP A 91 -13.43 -1.22 -7.70
C ASP A 91 -14.25 -2.27 -6.93
N ALA A 92 -15.09 -3.04 -7.65
CA ALA A 92 -15.96 -4.04 -7.05
C ALA A 92 -15.21 -5.30 -6.58
N GLU A 93 -14.02 -5.58 -7.12
CA GLU A 93 -13.23 -6.78 -6.83
C GLU A 93 -12.13 -6.50 -5.80
N GLY A 94 -11.60 -5.28 -5.77
CA GLY A 94 -10.54 -4.92 -4.83
C GLY A 94 -9.87 -3.59 -5.11
N THR A 95 -8.63 -3.46 -4.66
CA THR A 95 -7.79 -2.31 -4.94
C THR A 95 -6.32 -2.71 -5.09
N ILE A 96 -5.56 -1.86 -5.79
CA ILE A 96 -4.13 -1.99 -5.97
C ILE A 96 -3.46 -0.64 -5.68
N PHE A 97 -2.39 -0.65 -4.90
CA PHE A 97 -1.59 0.53 -4.63
C PHE A 97 -0.12 0.18 -4.43
N HIS A 98 0.70 1.24 -4.37
CA HIS A 98 2.16 1.12 -4.34
C HIS A 98 2.75 1.89 -3.18
N ILE A 99 3.83 1.36 -2.62
CA ILE A 99 4.66 2.07 -1.63
C ILE A 99 6.13 2.03 -2.03
N SER A 100 6.89 3.04 -1.65
CA SER A 100 8.32 3.15 -1.92
C SER A 100 9.11 2.05 -1.21
N ARG A 101 9.91 1.31 -1.98
CA ARG A 101 10.84 0.32 -1.42
C ARG A 101 11.90 0.97 -0.52
N GLN A 102 12.38 2.15 -0.90
CA GLN A 102 13.37 2.89 -0.11
C GLN A 102 12.82 3.36 1.24
N ALA A 103 11.55 3.77 1.30
CA ALA A 103 10.92 4.07 2.58
C ALA A 103 10.76 2.80 3.43
N ALA A 104 10.35 1.69 2.82
CA ALA A 104 10.20 0.40 3.48
C ALA A 104 11.53 -0.12 4.06
N MET A 105 12.67 0.18 3.42
CA MET A 105 14.00 -0.10 3.96
C MET A 105 14.24 0.56 5.33
N GLU A 106 13.54 1.63 5.68
CA GLU A 106 13.61 2.28 7.01
C GLU A 106 12.38 1.96 7.88
N GLY A 107 11.55 0.99 7.48
CA GLY A 107 10.30 0.64 8.15
C GLY A 107 9.24 1.74 8.05
N LYS A 108 9.35 2.61 7.04
CA LYS A 108 8.42 3.73 6.79
C LYS A 108 7.55 3.46 5.58
N VAL A 109 6.45 4.19 5.50
CA VAL A 109 5.51 4.12 4.38
C VAL A 109 5.54 5.47 3.68
N ALA A 110 5.84 5.44 2.38
CA ALA A 110 5.70 6.58 1.50
C ALA A 110 5.04 6.09 0.21
N PHE A 111 4.01 6.80 -0.22
CA PHE A 111 3.37 6.54 -1.51
C PHE A 111 4.16 7.27 -2.60
N PRO A 112 4.55 6.58 -3.69
CA PRO A 112 5.17 7.24 -4.83
C PRO A 112 4.19 8.24 -5.45
N LEU A 113 4.71 9.24 -6.16
CA LEU A 113 3.85 10.13 -6.93
C LEU A 113 3.13 9.34 -8.03
N PRO A 114 1.90 9.74 -8.41
CA PRO A 114 1.22 9.16 -9.56
C PRO A 114 2.13 9.23 -10.80
N ASP A 115 2.17 8.14 -11.57
CA ASP A 115 3.00 7.96 -12.76
C ASP A 115 4.53 8.09 -12.56
N ASP A 116 5.01 8.10 -11.31
CA ASP A 116 6.44 8.11 -11.00
C ASP A 116 6.97 6.70 -10.75
N ASN A 117 8.19 6.44 -11.24
CA ASN A 117 8.92 5.21 -10.99
C ASN A 117 10.11 5.53 -10.07
N PRO A 118 9.90 5.46 -8.73
CA PRO A 118 10.93 5.87 -7.79
C PRO A 118 12.19 5.02 -7.94
N LEU A 119 13.34 5.64 -7.68
CA LEU A 119 14.62 4.94 -7.62
C LEU A 119 14.54 3.79 -6.62
N GLY A 120 14.94 2.59 -7.04
CA GLY A 120 14.85 1.37 -6.22
C GLY A 120 13.46 0.72 -6.22
N GLY A 121 12.51 1.21 -7.02
CA GLY A 121 11.23 0.55 -7.27
C GLY A 121 10.20 0.66 -6.13
N VAL A 122 9.11 -0.08 -6.31
CA VAL A 122 7.95 -0.06 -5.43
C VAL A 122 7.64 -1.46 -4.91
N ILE A 123 6.90 -1.51 -3.81
CA ILE A 123 6.18 -2.70 -3.35
C ILE A 123 4.71 -2.47 -3.75
N THR A 124 4.15 -3.42 -4.47
CA THR A 124 2.75 -3.46 -4.89
C THR A 124 1.95 -4.23 -3.85
N ILE A 125 0.81 -3.68 -3.45
CA ILE A 125 -0.15 -4.31 -2.54
C ILE A 125 -1.49 -4.38 -3.25
N GLU A 126 -2.01 -5.59 -3.36
CA GLU A 126 -3.33 -5.89 -3.91
C GLU A 126 -4.20 -6.41 -2.77
N ILE A 127 -5.39 -5.84 -2.60
CA ILE A 127 -6.38 -6.28 -1.62
C ILE A 127 -7.65 -6.63 -2.39
N GLY A 128 -8.08 -7.88 -2.31
CA GLY A 128 -9.31 -8.38 -2.93
C GLY A 128 -10.40 -8.66 -1.89
N GLY A 129 -11.64 -8.37 -2.25
CA GLY A 129 -12.84 -8.69 -1.47
C GLY A 129 -13.93 -7.64 -1.56
N GLU A 130 -15.16 -8.06 -1.26
CA GLU A 130 -16.34 -7.20 -1.32
C GLU A 130 -16.37 -6.16 -0.19
N ASN A 131 -17.00 -5.01 -0.43
CA ASN A 131 -17.14 -3.91 0.53
C ASN A 131 -15.80 -3.40 1.11
N LEU A 132 -14.73 -3.48 0.31
CA LEU A 132 -13.39 -3.06 0.74
C LEU A 132 -13.32 -1.56 1.10
N GLY A 133 -14.16 -0.71 0.48
CA GLY A 133 -14.21 0.71 0.79
C GLY A 133 -14.49 1.02 2.26
N ASP A 134 -15.49 0.35 2.87
CA ASP A 134 -15.82 0.53 4.28
C ASP A 134 -14.66 0.09 5.19
N TRP A 135 -13.97 -1.00 4.81
CA TRP A 135 -12.80 -1.47 5.55
C TRP A 135 -11.62 -0.51 5.44
N LEU A 136 -11.36 0.07 4.25
CA LEU A 136 -10.32 1.08 4.05
C LEU A 136 -10.59 2.35 4.88
N GLU A 137 -11.84 2.81 4.94
CA GLU A 137 -12.23 3.94 5.78
C GLU A 137 -12.01 3.63 7.27
N ALA A 138 -12.35 2.41 7.72
CA ALA A 138 -12.12 1.97 9.09
C ALA A 138 -10.64 1.83 9.43
N ALA A 139 -9.84 1.25 8.52
CA ALA A 139 -8.40 1.05 8.70
C ALA A 139 -7.61 2.37 8.75
N THR A 140 -8.09 3.38 8.02
CA THR A 140 -7.48 4.72 7.96
C THR A 140 -8.15 5.73 8.90
N TRP A 141 -9.07 5.30 9.77
CA TRP A 141 -9.77 6.23 10.65
C TRP A 141 -8.87 6.82 11.73
N HIS A 142 -9.04 8.12 12.00
CA HIS A 142 -8.46 8.79 13.17
C HIS A 142 -9.42 9.86 13.71
N SER A 143 -9.23 10.22 14.99
CA SER A 143 -10.09 11.18 15.73
C SER A 143 -10.23 12.56 15.09
N GLY A 144 -9.30 12.99 14.24
CA GLY A 144 -9.43 14.24 13.48
C GLY A 144 -10.68 14.28 12.60
N ARG A 145 -11.12 13.11 12.12
CA ARG A 145 -12.32 12.96 11.27
C ARG A 145 -13.64 13.12 12.03
N GLU A 146 -13.63 13.18 13.36
CA GLU A 146 -14.83 13.56 14.12
C GLU A 146 -15.23 15.01 13.86
N ASN A 147 -14.25 15.89 13.62
CA ASN A 147 -14.49 17.31 13.36
C ASN A 147 -14.53 17.65 11.87
N ILE A 148 -13.70 16.97 11.06
CA ILE A 148 -13.62 17.16 9.60
C ILE A 148 -13.74 15.78 8.94
N PRO A 149 -14.96 15.30 8.64
CA PRO A 149 -15.15 14.01 7.99
C PRO A 149 -14.43 13.93 6.64
N ARG A 150 -13.85 12.77 6.34
CA ARG A 150 -13.25 12.41 5.04
C ARG A 150 -13.76 11.04 4.64
N ARG A 151 -14.22 10.88 3.40
CA ARG A 151 -14.71 9.64 2.78
C ARG A 151 -13.97 9.37 1.47
N ILE A 152 -14.04 8.12 1.03
CA ILE A 152 -13.52 7.74 -0.28
C ILE A 152 -14.23 8.55 -1.37
N GLY A 153 -13.44 9.12 -2.28
CA GLY A 153 -13.93 9.93 -3.39
C GLY A 153 -14.26 11.38 -3.06
N ASP A 154 -14.00 11.85 -1.81
CA ASP A 154 -14.18 13.26 -1.45
C ASP A 154 -13.35 14.21 -2.34
N GLU A 155 -12.19 13.76 -2.83
CA GLU A 155 -11.33 14.53 -3.75
C GLU A 155 -11.99 14.83 -5.11
N PHE A 156 -12.94 14.00 -5.56
CA PHE A 156 -13.70 14.25 -6.80
C PHE A 156 -14.84 15.24 -6.61
N THR A 157 -15.11 15.67 -5.37
CA THR A 157 -16.17 16.64 -5.06
C THR A 157 -15.76 18.06 -5.44
N MET A 158 -14.47 18.28 -5.76
CA MET A 158 -13.91 19.58 -6.11
C MET A 158 -13.14 19.48 -7.43
N ASN A 159 -13.47 20.33 -8.39
CA ASN A 159 -12.74 20.44 -9.64
C ASN A 159 -11.32 21.00 -9.38
N PRO A 160 -10.35 20.80 -10.30
CA PRO A 160 -8.99 21.34 -10.17
C PRO A 160 -8.90 22.87 -10.05
N ASP A 161 -9.99 23.59 -10.36
CA ASP A 161 -10.14 25.04 -10.22
C ASP A 161 -10.68 25.48 -8.84
N GLY A 162 -11.01 24.52 -7.97
CA GLY A 162 -11.56 24.78 -6.64
C GLY A 162 -13.07 25.00 -6.61
N GLU A 163 -13.79 24.77 -7.72
CA GLU A 163 -15.26 24.78 -7.72
C GLU A 163 -15.83 23.42 -7.28
N SER A 164 -16.98 23.44 -6.61
CA SER A 164 -17.71 22.21 -6.27
C SER A 164 -18.14 21.52 -7.57
N ALA A 165 -17.81 20.25 -7.73
CA ALA A 165 -18.27 19.46 -8.86
C ALA A 165 -19.79 19.26 -8.75
N THR A 166 -20.57 19.95 -9.58
CA THR A 166 -22.01 19.70 -9.72
C THR A 166 -22.24 18.67 -10.82
N TRP A 167 -22.85 17.53 -10.48
CA TRP A 167 -23.30 16.53 -11.44
C TRP A 167 -24.14 17.17 -12.54
N HIS A 168 -23.75 16.98 -13.80
CA HIS A 168 -24.47 17.47 -14.97
C HIS A 168 -24.87 16.34 -15.92
#